data_AF-A0A350XF06-F1
#
_entry.id   AF-A0A350XF06-F1
#
_cell.length_a   1.000
_cell.length_b   1.000
_cell.length_c   1.000
_cell.angle_alpha   90.00
_cell.angle_beta   90.00
_cell.angle_gamma   90.00
#
_symmetry.space_group_name_H-M   'P 1'
#
loop_
_entity.id
_entity.type
_entity.pdbx_description
1 polymer ?
#
loop_
_entity_poly.entity_id
_entity_poly.type
_entity_poly.pdbx_seq_one_letter_code
_entity_poly.pdbx_strand_id
1 'polypeptide(L)' 'AVLILYIVIQQLESYWLTPTVMAKQVALLPAVTLTAQIFFATIFGALGLLIALPLTVVAKTWIEEALFQDILDRWKSAAS' A
#
# COMPACT_ATOMS: atom_id res chain seq x y z
N ALA A 1 -19.93 -33.07 -7.90
CA ALA A 1 -20.20 -32.48 -6.56
C ALA A 1 -19.07 -31.56 -6.09
N VAL A 2 -17.83 -32.05 -5.94
CA VAL A 2 -16.68 -31.26 -5.42
C VAL A 2 -16.36 -30.01 -6.27
N LEU A 3 -16.43 -30.12 -7.60
CA LEU A 3 -16.19 -29.00 -8.53
C LEU A 3 -17.15 -27.82 -8.33
N ILE A 4 -18.43 -28.10 -8.05
CA ILE A 4 -19.44 -27.06 -7.81
C ILE A 4 -19.16 -26.36 -6.48
N LEU A 5 -18.82 -27.13 -5.44
CA LEU A 5 -18.43 -26.57 -4.15
C LEU A 5 -17.20 -25.67 -4.28
N TYR A 6 -16.20 -26.08 -5.06
CA TYR A 6 -14.99 -25.30 -5.32
C TYR A 6 -15.29 -23.97 -6.02
N ILE A 7 -16.15 -23.99 -7.04
CA ILE A 7 -16.59 -22.77 -7.74
C ILE A 7 -17.31 -21.80 -6.79
N VAL A 8 -18.17 -22.32 -5.91
CA VAL A 8 -18.90 -21.50 -4.92
C VAL A 8 -17.95 -20.86 -3.91
N ILE A 9 -16.98 -21.62 -3.40
CA ILE A 9 -15.96 -21.11 -2.46
C ILE A 9 -15.10 -20.04 -3.13
N GLN A 10 -14.60 -20.31 -4.35
CA GLN A 10 -13.79 -19.36 -5.12
C GLN A 10 -14.53 -18.04 -5.39
N GLN A 11 -15.84 -18.10 -5.68
CA GLN A 11 -16.65 -16.90 -5.87
C GLN A 11 -16.76 -16.09 -4.58
N LEU A 12 -16.99 -16.74 -3.43
CA LEU A 12 -17.05 -16.08 -2.12
C LEU A 12 -15.71 -15.45 -1.71
N GLU A 13 -14.61 -16.15 -1.96
CA GLU A 13 -13.27 -15.64 -1.68
C GLU A 13 -12.91 -14.44 -2.56
N SER A 14 -13.21 -14.52 -3.85
CA SER A 14 -12.90 -13.47 -4.82
C SER A 14 -13.75 -12.21 -4.59
N TYR A 15 -15.05 -12.36 -4.31
CA TYR A 15 -15.96 -11.22 -4.14
C TYR A 15 -15.90 -10.56 -2.76
N TRP A 16 -15.57 -11.32 -1.70
CA TRP A 16 -15.71 -10.81 -0.34
C TRP A 16 -14.39 -10.81 0.43
N LEU A 17 -13.69 -11.94 0.49
CA LEU A 17 -12.48 -12.04 1.31
C LEU A 17 -11.31 -11.27 0.71
N THR A 18 -11.11 -11.38 -0.60
CA THR A 18 -10.04 -10.71 -1.33
C THR A 18 -10.10 -9.18 -1.18
N PRO A 19 -11.21 -8.48 -1.48
CA PRO A 19 -11.27 -7.03 -1.30
C PRO A 19 -11.17 -6.60 0.16
N THR A 20 -11.77 -7.34 1.11
CA THR A 20 -11.68 -7.01 2.54
C THR A 20 -10.26 -7.17 3.10
N VAL A 21 -9.51 -8.19 2.67
CA VAL A 21 -8.12 -8.40 3.09
C VAL A 21 -7.17 -7.43 2.38
N MET A 22 -7.38 -7.16 1.09
CA MET A 22 -6.59 -6.17 0.35
C MET A 22 -6.78 -4.74 0.90
N ALA A 23 -7.98 -4.38 1.36
CA ALA A 23 -8.23 -3.08 1.99
C ALA A 23 -7.44 -2.85 3.29
N LYS A 24 -7.09 -3.93 4.01
CA LYS A 24 -6.25 -3.85 5.23
C LYS A 24 -4.75 -3.82 4.95
N GLN A 25 -4.31 -4.22 3.76
CA GLN A 25 -2.90 -4.14 3.39
C GLN A 25 -2.60 -2.70 2.99
N VAL A 26 -1.86 -2.01 3.86
CA VAL A 26 -1.30 -0.65 3.72
C VAL A 26 -1.69 -0.01 2.39
N ALA A 27 -2.78 0.77 2.41
CA ALA A 27 -3.32 1.45 1.24
C ALA A 27 -2.31 2.50 0.75
N LEU A 28 -1.26 2.05 0.08
CA LEU A 28 -0.58 2.86 -0.89
C LEU A 28 -1.62 3.19 -1.94
N LEU A 29 -2.12 4.42 -1.88
CA LEU A 29 -3.09 4.94 -2.84
C LEU A 29 -2.58 4.57 -4.25
N PRO A 30 -3.39 3.90 -5.10
CA PRO A 30 -2.95 3.49 -6.44
C PRO A 30 -2.35 4.63 -7.26
N ALA A 31 -2.82 5.86 -7.03
CA ALA A 31 -2.27 7.07 -7.62
C ALA A 31 -0.81 7.33 -7.20
N VAL A 32 -0.46 7.12 -5.93
CA VAL A 32 0.90 7.29 -5.39
C VAL A 32 1.83 6.23 -5.97
N THR A 33 1.38 4.97 -6.05
CA THR A 33 2.19 3.89 -6.66
C THR A 33 2.42 4.14 -8.14
N LEU A 34 1.40 4.55 -8.89
CA LEU A 34 1.54 4.87 -10.32
C LEU A 34 2.48 6.06 -10.54
N THR A 35 2.36 7.10 -9.72
CA THR A 35 3.24 8.28 -9.81
C THR A 35 4.70 7.89 -9.55
N ALA A 36 4.96 7.09 -8.53
CA ALA A 36 6.31 6.60 -8.24
C ALA A 36 6.82 5.65 -9.33
N GLN A 37 5.96 4.77 -9.85
CA GLN A 37 6.31 3.90 -10.97
C GLN A 37 6.72 4.68 -12.20
N ILE A 38 5.95 5.71 -12.59
CA ILE A 38 6.30 6.59 -13.72
C ILE A 38 7.60 7.34 -13.43
N PHE A 39 7.76 7.92 -12.23
CA PHE A 39 8.96 8.66 -11.83
C PHE A 39 10.23 7.80 -11.86
N PHE A 40 10.20 6.61 -11.27
CA PHE A 40 11.36 5.72 -11.26
C PHE A 40 11.58 5.07 -12.62
N ALA A 41 10.52 4.75 -13.37
CA ALA A 41 10.66 4.21 -14.72
C ALA A 41 11.26 5.22 -15.70
N THR A 42 11.00 6.53 -15.55
CA THR A 42 11.61 7.54 -16.42
C THR A 42 13.09 7.76 -16.12
N ILE A 43 13.52 7.66 -14.86
CA ILE A 43 14.92 7.87 -14.46
C ILE A 43 15.78 6.61 -14.66
N PHE A 44 15.23 5.43 -14.34
CA PHE A 44 15.98 4.16 -14.29
C PHE A 44 15.48 3.12 -15.31
N GLY A 45 14.51 3.45 -16.15
CA GLY A 45 13.94 2.53 -17.13
C GLY A 45 13.16 1.37 -16.48
N ALA A 46 13.18 0.20 -17.12
CA ALA A 46 12.45 -0.98 -16.64
C ALA A 46 12.87 -1.42 -15.23
N LEU A 47 14.14 -1.24 -14.86
CA LEU A 47 14.63 -1.53 -13.51
C LEU A 47 13.99 -0.61 -12.46
N GLY A 48 13.79 0.66 -12.81
CA GLY A 48 13.07 1.62 -11.98
C GLY A 48 11.65 1.19 -11.66
N LEU A 49 10.96 0.61 -12.64
CA LEU A 49 9.60 0.09 -12.45
C LEU A 49 9.55 -1.07 -11.44
N LEU A 50 10.54 -1.98 -11.50
CA LEU A 50 10.63 -3.13 -10.58
C LEU A 50 10.84 -2.68 -9.13
N ILE A 51 11.65 -1.65 -8.92
CA ILE A 51 12.00 -1.16 -7.57
C ILE A 51 11.11 -0.01 -7.07
N ALA A 52 10.23 0.53 -7.92
CA ALA A 52 9.36 1.66 -7.56
C ALA A 52 8.46 1.33 -6.36
N LEU A 53 7.84 0.15 -6.34
CA LEU A 53 6.97 -0.28 -5.26
C LEU A 53 7.69 -0.32 -3.89
N PRO A 54 8.80 -1.07 -3.72
CA PRO A 54 9.49 -1.11 -2.44
C PRO A 54 10.02 0.27 -2.00
N LEU A 55 10.51 1.10 -2.94
CA LEU A 55 10.94 2.47 -2.60
C LEU A 55 9.77 3.35 -2.14
N THR A 56 8.61 3.23 -2.77
CA THR A 56 7.40 3.97 -2.39
C THR A 56 6.93 3.57 -1.00
N VAL A 57 6.98 2.27 -0.66
CA VAL A 57 6.64 1.80 0.69
C VAL A 57 7.56 2.45 1.72
N VAL A 58 8.88 2.39 1.53
CA VAL A 58 9.86 2.96 2.47
C VAL A 58 9.66 4.46 2.63
N ALA A 59 9.52 5.19 1.52
CA ALA A 59 9.30 6.64 1.55
C ALA A 59 7.99 7.00 2.27
N LYS A 60 6.90 6.26 2.00
CA LYS A 60 5.62 6.46 2.70
C LYS A 60 5.76 6.21 4.20
N THR A 61 6.40 5.11 4.59
CA THR A 61 6.60 4.79 6.01
C THR A 61 7.41 5.87 6.71
N TRP A 62 8.49 6.37 6.09
CA TRP A 62 9.26 7.47 6.66
C TRP A 62 8.47 8.77 6.78
N ILE A 63 7.66 9.10 5.78
CA ILE A 63 6.80 10.30 5.82
C ILE A 63 5.73 10.16 6.90
N GLU A 64 5.08 9.00 7.00
CA GLU A 64 4.10 8.74 8.05
C GLU A 64 4.76 8.79 9.43
N GLU A 65 5.90 8.14 9.61
CA GLU A 65 6.59 8.13 10.90
C GLU A 65 7.08 9.53 11.29
N ALA A 66 7.69 10.28 10.37
CA ALA A 66 8.12 11.65 10.61
C ALA A 66 6.93 12.59 10.86
N LEU A 67 5.85 12.54 10.06
CA LEU A 67 4.70 13.43 10.26
C LEU A 67 3.89 13.06 11.51
N PHE A 68 3.60 11.78 11.73
CA PHE A 68 2.76 11.34 12.85
C PHE A 68 3.51 11.38 14.18
N GLN A 69 4.79 11.02 14.25
CA GLN A 69 5.54 11.15 15.51
C GLN A 69 5.88 12.60 15.81
N ASP A 70 6.39 13.39 14.85
CA ASP A 70 6.88 14.74 15.14
C ASP A 70 5.72 15.71 15.45
N ILE A 71 4.55 15.55 14.81
CA ILE A 71 3.35 16.35 15.15
C ILE A 71 2.75 15.92 16.50
N LEU A 72 2.68 14.61 16.77
CA LEU A 72 2.06 14.10 17.99
C LEU A 72 2.92 14.41 19.23
N ASP A 73 4.25 14.30 19.11
CA ASP A 73 5.18 14.65 20.19
C ASP A 73 5.16 16.16 20.48
N ARG A 74 5.07 17.01 19.45
CA ARG A 74 4.92 18.47 19.63
C ARG A 74 3.67 18.85 20.40
N TRP A 75 2.54 18.18 20.16
CA TRP A 75 1.31 18.46 20.91
C TRP A 75 1.42 18.04 22.38
N LYS A 76 2.07 16.91 22.65
CA LYS A 76 2.33 16.43 24.02
C LYS A 76 3.27 17.34 24.80
N SER A 77 4.26 17.95 24.13
CA SER A 77 5.18 18.93 24.70
C SER A 77 4.55 20.31 24.93
N ALA A 78 3.52 20.69 24.17
CA ALA A 78 2.84 21.99 24.34
C ALA A 78 1.72 21.96 25.40
N ALA A 79 1.33 20.76 25.84
CA ALA A 79 0.29 20.53 26.84
C ALA A 79 0.84 20.36 28.28
N SER A 80 2.15 20.51 28.49
CA SER A 80 2.82 20.58 29.81
C SER A 80 3.31 21.99 30.09
#